data_AF-A0A7V4W7H8-F1
#
_entry.id   AF-A0A7V4W7H8-F1
#
_cell.length_a   1.000
_cell.length_b   1.000
_cell.length_c   1.000
_cell.angle_alpha   90.00
_cell.angle_beta   90.00
_cell.angle_gamma   90.00
#
_symmetry.space_group_name_H-M   'P 1'
#
loop_
_entity.id
_entity.type
_entity.pdbx_description
1 polymer ?
#
loop_
_entity_poly.entity_id
_entity_poly.type
_entity_poly.pdbx_seq_one_letter_code
_entity_poly.pdbx_strand_id
1 'polypeptide(L)'
;MAENPLLKLRGYGQSIWLDFIQRGILVSGELQRLIDEDGLGGETSNPAIFDKAIAGSHDYDEAITALARQGKSALEIYETLAIEDVQRAADIFRPLFERTGGNDSN
;
A
#
# COMPACT_ATOMS: atom_id res chain seq x y z
N MET A 1 -9.63 28.79 1.20
CA MET A 1 -9.66 27.41 1.72
C MET A 1 -8.47 27.25 2.65
N ALA A 2 -8.63 26.55 3.78
CA ALA A 2 -7.48 26.23 4.63
C ALA A 2 -6.57 25.25 3.87
N GLU A 3 -5.28 25.55 3.82
CA GLU A 3 -4.26 24.72 3.20
C GLU A 3 -4.11 23.37 3.93
N ASN A 4 -3.98 22.27 3.18
CA ASN A 4 -3.89 20.90 3.68
C ASN A 4 -2.79 20.78 4.77
N PRO A 5 -3.13 20.47 6.04
CA PRO A 5 -2.14 20.36 7.10
C PRO A 5 -1.03 19.34 6.84
N LEU A 6 -1.31 18.27 6.10
CA LEU A 6 -0.33 17.25 5.77
C LEU A 6 0.78 17.81 4.86
N LEU A 7 0.39 18.61 3.86
CA LEU A 7 1.34 19.26 2.96
C LEU A 7 2.23 20.27 3.69
N LYS A 8 1.76 20.88 4.78
CA LYS A 8 2.58 21.81 5.59
C LYS A 8 3.76 21.12 6.27
N LEU A 9 3.64 19.84 6.62
CA LEU A 9 4.71 19.08 7.28
C LEU A 9 5.96 18.96 6.39
N ARG A 10 5.78 18.93 5.05
CA ARG A 10 6.90 18.94 4.09
C ARG A 10 7.76 20.20 4.22
N GLY A 11 7.17 21.36 4.54
CA GLY A 11 7.91 22.60 4.81
C GLY A 11 8.84 22.50 6.03
N TYR A 12 8.59 21.56 6.93
CA TYR A 12 9.44 21.24 8.08
C TYR A 12 10.38 20.05 7.83
N GLY A 13 10.44 19.54 6.59
CA GLY A 13 11.26 18.38 6.24
C GLY A 13 10.69 17.05 6.74
N GLN A 14 9.39 16.99 7.07
CA GLN A 14 8.72 15.76 7.51
C GLN A 14 7.94 15.12 6.36
N SER A 15 8.12 13.82 6.19
CA SER A 15 7.32 12.98 5.29
C SER A 15 6.31 12.18 6.09
N ILE A 16 5.12 12.01 5.52
CA ILE A 16 4.02 11.26 6.15
C ILE A 16 3.85 9.91 5.48
N TRP A 17 3.75 8.86 6.28
CA TRP A 17 3.60 7.50 5.80
C TRP A 17 2.33 6.90 6.36
N LEU A 18 1.67 6.05 5.58
CA LEU A 18 0.42 5.40 5.97
C LEU A 18 0.74 4.01 6.53
N ASP A 19 0.37 3.76 7.79
CA ASP A 19 0.57 2.47 8.45
C ASP A 19 -0.55 1.48 8.15
N PHE A 20 -0.73 1.22 6.85
CA PHE A 20 -1.81 0.42 6.32
C PHE A 20 -1.48 -0.04 4.91
N ILE A 21 -1.92 -1.25 4.56
CA ILE A 21 -1.97 -1.72 3.17
C ILE A 21 -3.24 -2.54 2.98
N GLN A 22 -3.98 -2.26 1.92
CA GLN A 22 -5.16 -3.04 1.54
C GLN A 22 -5.31 -3.03 0.02
N ARG A 23 -5.58 -4.21 -0.55
CA ARG A 23 -5.75 -4.40 -1.99
C ARG A 23 -6.74 -3.43 -2.62
N GLY A 24 -7.89 -3.17 -1.98
CA GLY A 24 -8.88 -2.19 -2.43
C GLY A 24 -8.29 -0.80 -2.74
N ILE A 25 -7.47 -0.24 -1.84
CA ILE A 25 -6.85 1.09 -2.01
C ILE A 25 -5.84 1.09 -3.17
N LEU A 26 -5.12 -0.02 -3.35
CA LEU A 26 -4.13 -0.18 -4.41
C LEU A 26 -4.77 -0.31 -5.80
N VAL A 27 -5.94 -0.95 -5.90
CA VAL A 27 -6.62 -1.18 -7.19
C VAL A 27 -7.60 -0.07 -7.58
N SER A 28 -8.15 0.66 -6.61
CA SER A 28 -9.12 1.73 -6.84
C SER A 28 -8.50 3.02 -7.37
N GLY A 29 -7.17 3.17 -7.26
CA GLY A 29 -6.46 4.42 -7.54
C GLY A 29 -6.45 5.39 -6.35
N GLU A 30 -7.02 5.00 -5.21
CA GLU A 30 -7.04 5.83 -4.00
C GLU A 30 -5.63 6.11 -3.48
N LEU A 31 -4.71 5.14 -3.52
CA LEU A 31 -3.32 5.38 -3.14
C LEU A 31 -2.68 6.51 -3.96
N GLN A 32 -2.85 6.48 -5.28
CA GLN A 32 -2.34 7.53 -6.16
C GLN A 32 -2.90 8.91 -5.77
N ARG A 33 -4.20 8.97 -5.46
CA ARG A 33 -4.85 10.20 -5.00
C ARG A 33 -4.24 10.72 -3.69
N LEU A 34 -3.96 9.84 -2.72
CA LEU A 34 -3.31 10.24 -1.46
C LEU A 34 -1.89 10.77 -1.67
N ILE A 35 -1.14 10.19 -2.61
CA ILE A 35 0.18 10.69 -2.99
C ILE A 35 0.09 12.11 -3.58
N ASP A 36 -0.85 12.31 -4.51
CA ASP A 36 -0.95 13.54 -5.29
C ASP A 36 -1.61 14.70 -4.50
N GLU A 37 -2.65 14.42 -3.73
CA GLU A 37 -3.45 15.43 -3.04
C GLU A 37 -3.02 15.67 -1.60
N ASP A 38 -2.60 14.61 -0.89
CA ASP A 38 -2.25 14.65 0.53
C ASP A 38 -0.74 14.61 0.78
N GLY A 39 0.05 14.38 -0.27
CA GLY A 39 1.50 14.33 -0.17
C GLY A 39 2.00 13.10 0.59
N LEU A 40 1.27 12.00 0.52
CA LEU A 40 1.68 10.73 1.11
C LEU A 40 3.06 10.30 0.56
N GLY A 41 3.96 9.99 1.49
CA GLY A 41 5.37 9.70 1.23
C GLY A 41 5.72 8.22 1.19
N GLY A 42 4.84 7.34 1.66
CA GLY A 42 5.09 5.90 1.73
C GLY A 42 3.99 5.16 2.47
N GLU A 43 4.09 3.83 2.46
CA GLU A 43 3.21 2.91 3.21
C GLU A 43 4.05 1.89 3.97
N THR A 44 3.53 1.43 5.11
CA THR A 44 4.11 0.31 5.86
C THR A 44 3.14 -0.85 5.96
N SER A 45 3.71 -2.06 5.96
CA SER A 45 2.99 -3.29 6.22
C SER A 45 3.70 -4.11 7.28
N ASN A 46 2.94 -4.95 7.96
CA ASN A 46 3.42 -5.96 8.88
C ASN A 46 2.43 -7.14 8.88
N PRO A 47 2.78 -8.31 9.45
CA PRO A 47 1.88 -9.46 9.43
C PRO A 47 0.48 -9.20 10.01
N ALA A 48 0.37 -8.36 11.05
CA ALA A 48 -0.93 -8.03 11.65
C ALA A 48 -1.77 -7.08 10.77
N ILE A 49 -1.14 -6.24 9.96
CA ILE A 49 -1.85 -5.41 8.96
C ILE A 49 -2.40 -6.31 7.86
N PHE A 50 -1.62 -7.26 7.34
CA PHE A 50 -2.10 -8.20 6.31
C PHE A 50 -3.22 -9.10 6.82
N ASP A 51 -3.12 -9.59 8.06
CA ASP A 51 -4.20 -10.37 8.69
C ASP A 51 -5.53 -9.59 8.64
N LYS A 52 -5.52 -8.32 9.05
CA LYS A 52 -6.69 -7.45 9.00
C LYS A 52 -7.17 -7.17 7.58
N ALA A 53 -6.26 -6.92 6.64
CA ALA A 53 -6.62 -6.62 5.25
C ALA A 53 -7.28 -7.82 4.56
N ILE A 54 -6.70 -9.00 4.74
CA ILE A 54 -7.15 -10.26 4.14
C ILE A 54 -8.46 -10.74 4.79
N ALA A 55 -8.56 -10.70 6.12
CA ALA A 55 -9.76 -11.15 6.82
C ALA A 55 -10.90 -10.11 6.82
N GLY A 56 -10.57 -8.83 6.66
CA GLY A 56 -11.50 -7.71 6.76
C GLY A 56 -12.14 -7.28 5.44
N SER A 57 -11.81 -7.92 4.32
CA SER A 57 -12.31 -7.56 2.98
C SER A 57 -12.58 -8.79 2.11
N HIS A 58 -13.34 -8.60 1.04
CA HIS A 58 -13.55 -9.61 -0.01
C HIS A 58 -12.56 -9.48 -1.17
N ASP A 59 -11.59 -8.55 -1.07
CA ASP A 59 -10.65 -8.23 -2.14
C ASP A 59 -9.73 -9.41 -2.51
N TYR A 60 -9.66 -10.42 -1.64
CA TYR A 60 -8.75 -11.56 -1.75
C TYR A 60 -9.45 -12.89 -2.07
N ASP A 61 -10.78 -12.96 -2.01
CA ASP A 61 -11.55 -14.22 -2.04
C ASP A 61 -11.28 -15.04 -3.31
N GLU A 62 -11.28 -14.38 -4.47
CA GLU A 62 -11.03 -15.03 -5.76
C GLU A 62 -9.60 -15.57 -5.86
N ALA A 63 -8.62 -14.77 -5.43
CA ALA A 63 -7.21 -15.15 -5.44
C ALA A 63 -6.92 -16.30 -4.47
N ILE A 64 -7.47 -16.24 -3.25
CA ILE A 64 -7.38 -17.32 -2.25
C ILE A 64 -7.97 -18.60 -2.82
N THR A 65 -9.17 -18.54 -3.41
CA THR A 65 -9.84 -19.70 -4.00
C THR A 65 -9.02 -20.30 -5.14
N ALA A 66 -8.47 -19.47 -6.02
CA ALA A 66 -7.65 -19.91 -7.14
C ALA A 66 -6.36 -20.60 -6.67
N LEU A 67 -5.65 -20.01 -5.70
CA LEU A 67 -4.40 -20.54 -5.16
C LEU A 67 -4.63 -21.82 -4.34
N ALA A 68 -5.73 -21.89 -3.58
CA ALA A 68 -6.12 -23.10 -2.87
C ALA A 68 -6.41 -24.27 -3.83
N ARG A 69 -7.07 -24.00 -4.98
CA ARG A 69 -7.30 -25.00 -6.03
C ARG A 69 -6.01 -25.49 -6.69
N GLN A 70 -4.93 -24.71 -6.63
CA GLN A 70 -3.60 -25.13 -7.08
C GLN A 70 -2.86 -25.99 -6.03
N GLY A 71 -3.46 -26.24 -4.86
CA GLY A 71 -2.87 -27.04 -3.79
C GLY A 71 -1.86 -26.29 -2.92
N LYS A 72 -1.83 -24.95 -2.99
CA LYS A 72 -0.96 -24.14 -2.13
C LYS A 72 -1.40 -24.20 -0.67
N SER A 73 -0.43 -24.21 0.24
CA SER A 73 -0.63 -24.06 1.68
C SER A 73 -1.08 -22.65 2.04
N ALA A 74 -1.64 -22.47 3.24
CA ALA A 74 -2.07 -21.17 3.73
C ALA A 74 -0.92 -20.15 3.77
N LEU A 75 0.30 -20.58 4.13
CA LEU A 75 1.48 -19.73 4.14
C LEU A 75 1.87 -19.29 2.73
N GLU A 76 1.91 -20.21 1.76
CA GLU A 76 2.22 -19.86 0.37
C GLU A 76 1.17 -18.94 -0.25
N ILE A 77 -0.11 -19.10 0.12
CA ILE A 77 -1.18 -18.19 -0.29
C ILE A 77 -0.92 -16.80 0.29
N TYR A 78 -0.70 -16.70 1.60
CA TYR A 78 -0.40 -15.44 2.28
C TYR A 78 0.81 -14.73 1.66
N GLU A 79 1.93 -15.43 1.47
CA GLU A 79 3.14 -14.86 0.87
C GLU A 79 2.89 -14.36 -0.55
N THR A 80 2.16 -15.14 -1.35
CA THR A 80 1.79 -14.73 -2.72
C THR A 80 1.02 -13.40 -2.69
N LEU A 81 -0.03 -13.30 -1.86
CA LEU A 81 -0.88 -12.12 -1.79
C LEU A 81 -0.13 -10.89 -1.24
N ALA A 82 0.67 -11.08 -0.20
CA ALA A 82 1.44 -10.01 0.42
C ALA A 82 2.50 -9.46 -0.54
N ILE A 83 3.22 -10.33 -1.25
CA ILE A 83 4.22 -9.93 -2.25
C ILE A 83 3.57 -9.14 -3.38
N GLU A 84 2.44 -9.62 -3.91
CA GLU A 84 1.70 -8.92 -4.97
C GLU A 84 1.28 -7.51 -4.56
N ASP A 85 0.77 -7.36 -3.34
CA ASP A 85 0.30 -6.06 -2.83
C ASP A 85 1.48 -5.11 -2.59
N VAL A 86 2.59 -5.60 -2.01
CA VAL A 86 3.82 -4.80 -1.82
C VAL A 86 4.41 -4.37 -3.16
N GLN A 87 4.45 -5.26 -4.16
CA GLN A 87 4.93 -4.92 -5.50
C GLN A 87 4.06 -3.85 -6.15
N ARG A 88 2.73 -3.98 -6.05
CA ARG A 88 1.81 -2.97 -6.61
C ARG A 88 1.98 -1.62 -5.92
N ALA A 89 2.11 -1.58 -4.59
CA ALA A 89 2.37 -0.37 -3.85
C ALA A 89 3.70 0.27 -4.31
N ALA A 90 4.78 -0.51 -4.41
CA ALA A 90 6.07 -0.05 -4.89
C ALA A 90 6.01 0.54 -6.31
N ASP A 91 5.25 -0.09 -7.22
CA ASP A 91 5.03 0.44 -8.57
C ASP A 91 4.29 1.78 -8.58
N ILE A 92 3.28 1.95 -7.73
CA ILE A 92 2.53 3.21 -7.58
C ILE A 92 3.44 4.31 -7.00
N PHE A 93 4.29 3.95 -6.03
CA PHE A 93 5.23 4.88 -5.41
C PHE A 93 6.45 5.22 -6.27
N ARG A 94 6.77 4.43 -7.30
CA ARG A 94 7.98 4.59 -8.13
C ARG A 94 8.22 6.02 -8.63
N PRO A 95 7.23 6.76 -9.18
CA PRO A 95 7.45 8.13 -9.62
C PRO A 95 7.79 9.09 -8.47
N LEU A 96 7.33 8.84 -7.25
CA LEU A 96 7.69 9.62 -6.07
C LEU A 96 9.11 9.32 -5.62
N PHE A 97 9.47 8.04 -5.54
CA PHE A 97 10.83 7.60 -5.24
C PHE A 97 11.86 8.27 -6.18
N GLU A 98 11.60 8.25 -7.50
CA GLU A 98 12.46 8.87 -8.51
C GLU A 98 12.59 10.40 -8.32
N ARG A 99 11.48 11.11 -8.06
CA ARG A 99 11.49 12.57 -7.87
C ARG A 99 12.20 13.02 -6.59
N THR A 100 12.15 12.20 -5.55
CA THR A 100 12.74 12.53 -4.25
C THR A 100 14.17 12.02 -4.09
N GLY A 101 14.72 11.35 -5.12
CA GLY A 101 16.05 10.76 -5.05
C GLY A 101 16.15 9.64 -4.03
N GLY A 102 15.04 8.93 -3.79
CA GLY A 102 14.93 7.88 -2.78
C GLY A 102 14.78 8.35 -1.33
N ASN A 103 14.38 9.60 -1.10
CA ASN A 103 14.07 10.06 0.26
C ASN A 103 12.63 9.72 0.70
N ASP A 104 11.73 9.46 -0.26
CA ASP A 104 10.37 9.01 -0.01
C ASP A 104 10.06 7.69 -0.71
N SER A 105 9.22 6.88 -0.07
CA SER A 105 8.75 5.55 -0.45
C SER A 105 9.85 4.50 -0.65
N ASN A 106 10.91 4.68 0.15
CA ASN A 106 12.04 3.79 0.45
C ASN A 106 13.24 3.88 -0.49
#